data_AF-A0A844Q7Q0-F1
#
_entry.id   AF-A0A844Q7Q0-F1
#
_cell.length_a   1.000
_cell.length_b   1.000
_cell.length_c   1.000
_cell.angle_alpha   90.00
_cell.angle_beta   90.00
_cell.angle_gamma   90.00
#
_symmetry.space_group_name_H-M   'P 1'
#
loop_
_entity.id
_entity.type
_entity.pdbx_description
1 polymer ?
#
loop_
_entity_poly.entity_id
_entity_poly.type
_entity_poly.pdbx_seq_one_letter_code
_entity_poly.pdbx_strand_id
1 'polypeptide(L)'
;MNKTLQWLFLIILALALNVLVVPMAAFSLFGTQEGTSIFSLDYLIAFLVWFVPNIIVIQLIIATKKSLDRERFIGYLFIGVQMILLFTVYSFSVPFAAIVWIGGAMQVIIVALLVVTIRKRQPQLG
;
A
#
# COMPACT_ATOMS: atom_id res chain seq x y z
N MET A 1 3.22 19.69 -13.18
CA MET A 1 3.63 19.94 -11.78
C MET A 1 5.15 20.09 -11.74
N ASN A 2 5.71 20.96 -10.91
CA ASN A 2 7.17 21.02 -10.74
C ASN A 2 7.67 19.63 -10.29
N LYS A 3 8.71 19.08 -10.95
CA LYS A 3 9.27 17.76 -10.61
C LYS A 3 9.60 17.65 -9.12
N THR A 4 10.16 18.71 -8.54
CA THR A 4 10.47 18.77 -7.11
C THR A 4 9.21 18.65 -6.25
N LEU A 5 8.14 19.35 -6.61
CA LEU A 5 6.86 19.30 -5.89
C LEU A 5 6.22 17.91 -6.00
N GLN A 6 6.40 17.22 -7.12
CA GLN A 6 5.90 15.85 -7.30
C GLN A 6 6.61 14.84 -6.42
N TRP A 7 7.93 14.92 -6.32
CA TRP A 7 8.68 14.07 -5.42
C TRP A 7 8.38 14.37 -3.95
N LEU A 8 8.27 15.64 -3.57
CA LEU A 8 7.86 16.03 -2.22
C LEU A 8 6.47 15.48 -1.87
N PHE A 9 5.51 15.60 -2.79
CA PHE A 9 4.18 15.05 -2.59
C PHE A 9 4.21 13.53 -2.39
N LEU A 10 5.00 12.79 -3.18
CA LEU A 10 5.15 11.34 -3.01
C LEU A 10 5.74 10.95 -1.66
N ILE A 11 6.74 11.70 -1.17
CA ILE A 11 7.34 11.46 0.14
C ILE A 11 6.30 11.70 1.25
N ILE A 12 5.58 12.82 1.19
CA ILE A 12 4.53 13.14 2.16
C ILE A 12 3.44 12.06 2.15
N LEU A 13 3.03 11.61 0.97
CA LEU A 13 2.02 10.56 0.81
C LEU A 13 2.50 9.22 1.39
N ALA A 14 3.75 8.84 1.15
CA ALA A 14 4.35 7.63 1.71
C ALA A 14 4.44 7.68 3.24
N LEU A 15 4.80 8.84 3.81
CA LEU A 15 4.81 9.06 5.25
C LEU A 15 3.41 8.97 5.85
N ALA A 16 2.43 9.66 5.25
CA ALA A 16 1.04 9.64 5.70
C ALA A 16 0.44 8.23 5.69
N LEU A 17 0.76 7.43 4.67
CA LEU A 17 0.36 6.03 4.61
C LEU A 17 1.00 5.21 5.75
N ASN A 18 2.30 5.37 5.99
CA ASN A 18 3.00 4.63 7.06
C ASN A 18 2.52 5.01 8.47
N VAL A 19 2.06 6.25 8.69
CA VAL A 19 1.43 6.66 9.97
C VAL A 19 0.19 5.82 10.28
N LEU A 20 -0.58 5.40 9.27
CA LEU A 20 -1.74 4.53 9.45
C LEU A 20 -1.37 3.05 9.53
N VAL A 21 -0.43 2.63 8.69
CA VAL A 21 -0.08 1.22 8.49
C VAL A 21 0.70 0.64 9.67
N VAL A 22 1.68 1.38 10.21
CA VAL A 22 2.55 0.88 11.27
C VAL A 22 1.77 0.57 12.57
N PRO A 23 0.94 1.48 13.10
CA PRO A 23 0.12 1.17 14.27
C PRO A 23 -0.82 -0.02 14.03
N MET A 24 -1.33 -0.19 12.80
CA MET A 24 -2.25 -1.27 12.48
C MET A 24 -1.57 -2.63 12.39
N ALA A 25 -0.36 -2.68 11.82
CA ALA A 25 0.48 -3.87 11.85
C ALA A 25 0.88 -4.23 13.29
N ALA A 26 1.25 -3.24 14.11
CA ALA A 26 1.52 -3.46 15.53
C ALA A 26 0.27 -3.97 16.26
N PHE A 27 -0.90 -3.37 16.02
CA PHE A 27 -2.18 -3.78 16.60
C PHE A 27 -2.50 -5.25 16.32
N SER A 28 -2.21 -5.73 15.11
CA SER A 28 -2.44 -7.14 14.75
C SER A 28 -1.59 -8.14 15.54
N LEU A 29 -0.51 -7.69 16.19
CA LEU A 29 0.37 -8.52 17.03
C LEU A 29 0.05 -8.45 18.53
N PHE A 30 -0.82 -7.54 18.99
CA PHE A 30 -1.08 -7.36 20.43
C PHE A 30 -1.76 -8.57 21.09
N GLY A 31 -2.44 -9.42 20.31
CA GLY A 31 -3.06 -10.65 20.80
C GLY A 31 -2.18 -11.89 20.70
N THR A 32 -0.97 -11.78 20.14
CA THR A 32 -0.09 -12.92 19.89
C THR A 32 0.56 -13.37 21.19
N GLN A 33 0.42 -14.67 21.52
CA GLN A 33 0.97 -15.24 22.75
C GLN A 33 2.50 -15.23 22.72
N GLU A 34 3.13 -14.99 23.87
CA GLU A 34 4.58 -15.12 24.02
C GLU A 34 5.03 -16.55 23.67
N GLY A 35 6.12 -16.67 22.90
CA GLY A 35 6.60 -17.96 22.39
C GLY A 35 5.94 -18.44 21.10
N THR A 36 5.00 -17.68 20.53
CA THR A 36 4.45 -17.96 19.20
C THR A 36 5.55 -17.90 18.13
N SER A 37 5.62 -18.90 17.27
CA SER A 37 6.57 -18.95 16.15
C SER A 37 6.45 -17.71 15.26
N ILE A 38 7.58 -17.18 14.80
CA ILE A 38 7.64 -16.07 13.82
C ILE A 38 7.01 -16.41 12.47
N PHE A 39 6.79 -17.70 12.18
CA PHE A 39 6.09 -18.19 10.99
C PHE A 39 4.59 -18.39 11.22
N SER A 40 4.03 -17.85 12.31
CA SER A 40 2.60 -17.92 12.58
C SER A 40 1.79 -17.00 11.65
N LEU A 41 0.49 -17.25 11.63
CA LEU A 41 -0.47 -16.49 10.85
C LEU A 41 -0.52 -15.02 11.31
N ASP A 42 -0.37 -14.75 12.60
CA ASP A 42 -0.37 -13.39 13.15
C ASP A 42 0.77 -12.53 12.60
N TYR A 43 2.00 -13.07 12.60
CA TYR A 43 3.16 -12.39 12.02
C TYR A 43 3.04 -12.23 10.50
N LEU A 44 2.47 -13.22 9.81
CA LEU A 44 2.19 -13.11 8.38
C LEU A 44 1.20 -11.97 8.09
N ILE A 45 0.12 -11.85 8.87
CA ILE A 45 -0.84 -10.76 8.69
C ILE A 45 -0.18 -9.42 8.99
N ALA A 46 0.53 -9.28 10.11
CA ALA A 46 1.22 -8.04 10.45
C ALA A 46 2.19 -7.61 9.34
N PHE A 47 2.94 -8.57 8.80
CA PHE A 47 3.82 -8.34 7.67
C PHE A 47 3.06 -7.89 6.42
N LEU A 48 1.94 -8.54 6.06
CA LEU A 48 1.15 -8.16 4.88
C LEU A 48 0.49 -6.78 5.03
N VAL A 49 -0.01 -6.45 6.22
CA VAL A 49 -0.56 -5.13 6.53
C VAL A 49 0.51 -4.07 6.36
N TRP A 50 1.75 -4.32 6.78
CA TRP A 50 2.85 -3.37 6.64
C TRP A 50 3.43 -3.30 5.21
N PHE A 51 3.74 -4.45 4.62
CA PHE A 51 4.51 -4.55 3.39
C PHE A 51 3.72 -4.11 2.17
N VAL A 52 2.44 -4.48 2.09
CA VAL A 52 1.67 -4.30 0.84
C VAL A 52 1.31 -2.84 0.52
N PRO A 53 0.91 -1.99 1.47
CA PRO A 53 0.77 -0.55 1.22
C PRO A 53 2.02 0.07 0.59
N ASN A 54 3.21 -0.39 1.02
CA ASN A 54 4.49 0.06 0.48
C ASN A 54 4.72 -0.41 -0.97
N ILE A 55 4.12 -1.54 -1.41
CA ILE A 55 4.15 -1.96 -2.83
C ILE A 55 3.45 -0.93 -3.72
N ILE A 56 2.33 -0.34 -3.28
CA ILE A 56 1.62 0.69 -4.05
C ILE A 56 2.50 1.94 -4.21
N VAL A 57 3.18 2.34 -3.13
CA VAL A 57 4.11 3.48 -3.17
C VAL A 57 5.23 3.21 -4.19
N ILE A 58 5.80 2.00 -4.20
CA ILE A 58 6.81 1.60 -5.19
C ILE A 58 6.23 1.66 -6.61
N GLN A 59 5.03 1.11 -6.84
CA GLN A 59 4.35 1.16 -8.14
C GLN A 59 4.18 2.62 -8.60
N LEU A 60 3.79 3.51 -7.71
CA LEU A 60 3.54 4.92 -7.99
C LEU A 60 4.82 5.69 -8.28
N ILE A 61 5.92 5.38 -7.58
CA ILE A 61 7.27 5.91 -7.86
C ILE A 61 7.71 5.48 -9.27
N ILE A 62 7.52 4.21 -9.64
CA ILE A 62 7.88 3.71 -10.97
C ILE A 62 7.02 4.37 -12.05
N ALA A 63 5.70 4.47 -11.85
CA ALA A 63 4.80 5.13 -12.78
C ALA A 63 5.15 6.61 -12.96
N THR A 64 5.52 7.29 -11.88
CA THR A 64 5.99 8.68 -11.90
C THR A 64 7.29 8.82 -12.67
N LYS A 65 8.28 7.95 -12.43
CA LYS A 65 9.57 7.97 -13.13
C LYS A 65 9.42 7.70 -14.63
N LYS A 66 8.48 6.83 -15.01
CA LYS A 66 8.21 6.47 -16.41
C LYS A 66 7.21 7.40 -17.11
N SER A 67 6.71 8.45 -16.44
CA SER A 67 5.66 9.35 -16.96
C SER A 67 4.40 8.63 -17.46
N LEU A 68 4.02 7.55 -16.77
CA LEU A 68 2.84 6.75 -17.08
C LEU A 68 1.62 7.35 -16.37
N ASP A 69 0.95 8.31 -17.02
CA ASP A 69 -0.10 9.12 -16.38
C ASP A 69 -1.29 8.30 -15.87
N ARG A 70 -1.73 7.29 -16.64
CA ARG A 70 -2.83 6.39 -16.25
C ARG A 70 -2.47 5.57 -15.01
N GLU A 71 -1.31 4.93 -15.02
CA GLU A 71 -0.81 4.10 -13.93
C GLU A 71 -0.53 4.94 -12.67
N ARG A 72 -0.10 6.19 -12.84
CA ARG A 72 0.09 7.16 -11.76
C ARG A 72 -1.24 7.55 -11.12
N PHE A 73 -2.26 7.84 -11.93
CA PHE A 73 -3.61 8.13 -11.43
C PHE A 73 -4.18 6.95 -10.64
N ILE A 74 -4.04 5.73 -11.19
CA ILE A 74 -4.46 4.50 -10.51
C ILE A 74 -3.72 4.35 -9.18
N GLY A 75 -2.39 4.56 -9.14
CA GLY A 75 -1.62 4.50 -7.91
C GLY A 75 -2.12 5.48 -6.83
N TYR A 76 -2.40 6.73 -7.20
CA TYR A 76 -2.99 7.71 -6.26
C TYR A 76 -4.37 7.29 -5.75
N LEU A 77 -5.23 6.78 -6.65
CA LEU A 77 -6.55 6.28 -6.27
C LEU A 77 -6.45 5.14 -5.25
N PHE A 78 -5.58 4.16 -5.50
CA PHE A 78 -5.38 3.03 -4.60
C PHE A 78 -4.83 3.44 -3.24
N ILE A 79 -3.87 4.38 -3.19
CA ILE A 79 -3.39 4.93 -1.92
C ILE A 79 -4.53 5.65 -1.19
N GLY A 80 -5.31 6.48 -1.88
CA GLY A 80 -6.44 7.19 -1.27
C GLY A 80 -7.48 6.24 -0.68
N VAL A 81 -7.91 5.22 -1.44
CA VAL A 81 -8.85 4.19 -0.95
C VAL A 81 -8.25 3.44 0.24
N GLN A 82 -6.97 3.07 0.18
CA GLN A 82 -6.33 2.36 1.27
C GLN A 82 -6.21 3.20 2.54
N MET A 83 -5.89 4.49 2.43
CA MET A 83 -5.85 5.40 3.57
C MET A 83 -7.24 5.55 4.21
N ILE A 84 -8.29 5.68 3.40
CA ILE A 84 -9.67 5.75 3.90
C ILE A 84 -10.04 4.46 4.64
N LEU A 85 -9.76 3.29 4.05
CA LEU A 85 -10.05 2.00 4.67
C LEU A 85 -9.30 1.83 6.00
N LEU A 86 -8.00 2.10 6.02
CA LEU A 86 -7.19 1.99 7.24
C LEU A 86 -7.68 2.97 8.32
N PHE A 87 -8.01 4.20 7.94
CA PHE A 87 -8.56 5.21 8.85
C PHE A 87 -9.92 4.78 9.40
N THR A 88 -10.85 4.31 8.56
CA THR A 88 -12.17 3.85 8.98
C THR A 88 -12.06 2.72 9.99
N VAL A 89 -11.16 1.76 9.76
CA VAL A 89 -11.00 0.66 10.70
C VAL A 89 -10.43 1.17 12.03
N TYR A 90 -9.38 1.99 11.96
CA TYR A 90 -8.76 2.58 13.14
C TYR A 90 -9.77 3.38 13.98
N SER A 91 -10.63 4.17 13.34
CA SER A 91 -11.58 5.04 14.04
C SER A 91 -12.88 4.35 14.47
N PHE A 92 -13.37 3.35 13.73
CA PHE A 92 -14.70 2.77 13.95
C PHE A 92 -14.68 1.32 14.46
N SER A 93 -13.50 0.80 14.85
CA SER A 93 -13.36 -0.57 15.39
C SER A 93 -14.00 -1.66 14.51
N VAL A 94 -13.94 -1.46 13.19
CA VAL A 94 -14.48 -2.41 12.20
C VAL A 94 -13.79 -3.78 12.38
N PRO A 95 -14.50 -4.91 12.21
CA PRO A 95 -13.89 -6.22 12.36
C PRO A 95 -12.66 -6.38 11.48
N PHE A 96 -11.55 -6.79 12.10
CA PHE A 96 -10.25 -6.94 11.43
C PHE A 96 -10.32 -7.86 10.19
N ALA A 97 -11.22 -8.86 10.20
CA ALA A 97 -11.49 -9.73 9.06
C ALA A 97 -11.90 -8.96 7.79
N ALA A 98 -12.65 -7.87 7.90
CA ALA A 98 -13.06 -7.07 6.74
C ALA A 98 -11.86 -6.41 6.04
N ILE A 99 -10.80 -6.08 6.80
CA ILE A 99 -9.54 -5.53 6.28
C ILE A 99 -8.81 -6.58 5.46
N VAL A 100 -8.71 -7.80 5.99
CA VAL A 100 -7.98 -8.88 5.32
C VAL A 100 -8.64 -9.20 3.98
N TRP A 101 -9.97 -9.22 3.93
CA TRP A 101 -10.70 -9.50 2.69
C TRP A 101 -10.67 -8.34 1.69
N ILE A 102 -11.07 -7.13 2.10
CA ILE A 102 -11.13 -5.96 1.20
C ILE A 102 -9.73 -5.52 0.82
N GLY A 103 -8.84 -5.44 1.80
CA GLY A 103 -7.42 -5.18 1.61
C GLY A 103 -6.84 -6.23 0.67
N GLY A 104 -6.91 -7.52 1.02
CA GLY A 104 -6.37 -8.63 0.22
C GLY A 104 -6.82 -8.61 -1.24
N ALA A 105 -8.10 -8.36 -1.52
CA ALA A 105 -8.60 -8.22 -2.89
C ALA A 105 -7.94 -7.05 -3.64
N MET A 106 -7.80 -5.88 -3.00
CA MET A 106 -7.06 -4.75 -3.57
C MET A 106 -5.59 -5.09 -3.81
N GLN A 107 -4.96 -5.83 -2.89
CA GLN A 107 -3.55 -6.22 -2.99
C GLN A 107 -3.26 -7.02 -4.25
N VAL A 108 -4.12 -7.99 -4.61
CA VAL A 108 -3.99 -8.79 -5.84
C VAL A 108 -4.00 -7.88 -7.08
N ILE A 109 -4.91 -6.89 -7.10
CA ILE A 109 -5.02 -5.95 -8.22
C ILE A 109 -3.76 -5.05 -8.32
N ILE A 110 -3.25 -4.57 -7.19
CA ILE A 110 -2.04 -3.75 -7.12
C ILE A 110 -0.82 -4.51 -7.62
N VAL A 111 -0.63 -5.76 -7.20
CA VAL A 111 0.49 -6.60 -7.63
C VAL A 111 0.40 -6.85 -9.14
N ALA A 112 -0.79 -7.17 -9.66
CA ALA A 112 -1.01 -7.32 -11.08
C ALA A 112 -0.68 -6.03 -11.86
N LEU A 113 -1.10 -4.88 -11.35
CA LEU A 113 -0.79 -3.57 -11.92
C LEU A 113 0.71 -3.25 -11.87
N LEU A 114 1.39 -3.56 -10.77
CA LEU A 114 2.84 -3.39 -10.66
C LEU A 114 3.56 -4.23 -11.73
N VAL A 115 3.16 -5.48 -11.92
CA VAL A 115 3.72 -6.36 -12.97
C VAL A 115 3.49 -5.73 -14.35
N VAL A 116 2.29 -5.21 -14.62
CA VAL A 116 2.00 -4.52 -15.89
C VAL A 116 2.83 -3.25 -16.06
N THR A 117 2.94 -2.41 -15.03
CA THR A 117 3.73 -1.17 -15.05
C THR A 117 5.23 -1.44 -15.26
N ILE A 118 5.74 -2.52 -14.67
CA ILE A 118 7.13 -2.96 -14.89
C ILE A 118 7.31 -3.45 -16.33
N ARG A 119 6.38 -4.30 -16.82
CA ARG A 119 6.43 -4.91 -18.17
C ARG A 119 6.24 -3.91 -19.31
N LYS A 120 5.49 -2.84 -19.11
CA LYS A 120 5.44 -1.71 -20.04
C LYS A 120 6.83 -1.05 -20.08
N ARG A 121 7.68 -1.51 -20.99
CA ARG A 121 8.79 -0.73 -21.52
C ARG A 121 8.18 0.50 -22.18
N GLN A 122 8.83 1.65 -22.01
CA GLN A 122 8.43 2.88 -22.71
C GLN A 122 8.23 2.53 -24.20
N PRO A 123 7.08 2.83 -24.82
CA PRO A 123 7.10 3.05 -26.26
C PRO A 123 8.09 4.20 -26.45
N GLN A 124 9.20 3.88 -27.11
CA GLN A 124 10.21 4.86 -27.46
C GLN A 124 9.51 5.99 -28.22
N LEU A 125 9.90 7.21 -27.85
CA LEU A 125 9.60 8.44 -28.55
C LEU A 125 9.73 8.23 -30.06
N GLY A 126 8.63 8.42 -30.77
CA GLY A 126 8.59 8.74 -32.19
C GLY A 126 8.01 10.14 -32.33
#